data_AF-A0A7S1B1Y4-F1
#
_entry.id   AF-A0A7S1B1Y4-F1
#
_cell.length_a   1.000
_cell.length_b   1.000
_cell.length_c   1.000
_cell.angle_alpha   90.00
_cell.angle_beta   90.00
_cell.angle_gamma   90.00
#
_symmetry.space_group_name_H-M   'P 1'
#
loop_
_entity.id
_entity.type
_entity.pdbx_description
1 polymer ?
#
loop_
_entity_poly.entity_id
_entity_poly.type
_entity_poly.pdbx_seq_one_letter_code
_entity_poly.pdbx_strand_id
1 'polypeptide(L)'
;VSLVCGATALWDILLHPQEGVHADVELPSSWHTSSLLLLRWKDPAVLEECLSAAAEALVVDGSQVAAREVFPDHRLMIFAVSDLDRVSVRWKAALMAPSTRLADLVDTGFPDSLNATLCLHAVASNDVTDDESQTVRLADDLLNSLDAIHAYSAACQWWTMLTEQTDRSNDGDLLD
;
A
#
# COMPACT_ATOMS: atom_id res chain seq x y z
N VAL A 1 48.22 -16.99 10.42
CA VAL A 1 47.52 -15.81 9.84
C VAL A 1 46.34 -16.33 9.04
N SER A 2 45.18 -16.58 9.67
CA SER A 2 44.04 -17.25 9.02
C SER A 2 42.68 -16.98 9.66
N LEU A 3 42.39 -15.74 10.09
CA LEU A 3 41.11 -15.44 10.78
C LEU A 3 40.56 -14.05 10.42
N VAL A 4 40.51 -13.71 9.12
CA VAL A 4 39.96 -12.41 8.64
C VAL A 4 39.00 -12.56 7.45
N CYS A 5 38.42 -13.75 7.19
CA CYS A 5 37.46 -13.92 6.09
C CYS A 5 36.00 -14.12 6.54
N GLY A 6 35.72 -14.21 7.84
CA GLY A 6 34.35 -14.50 8.33
C GLY A 6 33.45 -13.28 8.54
N ALA A 7 34.00 -12.06 8.57
CA ALA A 7 33.24 -10.88 8.99
C ALA A 7 32.51 -10.14 7.86
N THR A 8 32.80 -10.43 6.59
CA THR A 8 32.16 -9.74 5.45
C THR A 8 30.84 -10.38 5.02
N ALA A 9 30.61 -11.67 5.29
CA ALA A 9 29.36 -12.33 4.92
C ALA A 9 28.16 -11.89 5.77
N LEU A 10 28.39 -11.42 7.00
CA LEU A 10 27.31 -10.96 7.89
C LEU A 10 26.81 -9.56 7.53
N TRP A 11 27.64 -8.73 6.89
CA TRP A 11 27.25 -7.40 6.44
C TRP A 11 26.33 -7.44 5.22
N ASP A 12 26.46 -8.48 4.38
CA ASP A 12 25.62 -8.64 3.19
C ASP A 12 24.16 -8.99 3.56
N ILE A 13 23.95 -9.69 4.68
CA ILE A 13 22.60 -10.02 5.18
C ILE A 13 21.91 -8.80 5.82
N LEU A 14 22.68 -7.85 6.35
CA LEU A 14 22.14 -6.65 7.00
C LEU A 14 21.80 -5.51 6.02
N LEU A 15 22.33 -5.57 4.79
CA LEU A 15 22.11 -4.56 3.74
C LEU A 15 21.18 -5.01 2.63
N HIS A 16 20.88 -6.31 2.54
CA HIS A 16 19.72 -6.81 1.79
C HIS A 16 18.59 -7.00 2.80
N PRO A 17 17.67 -6.02 2.98
CA PRO A 17 16.40 -6.36 3.62
C PRO A 17 15.89 -7.59 2.86
N GLN A 18 15.63 -8.69 3.57
CA GLN A 18 14.95 -9.82 2.96
C GLN A 18 13.78 -9.22 2.20
N GLU A 19 13.78 -9.39 0.88
CA GLU A 19 12.58 -9.24 0.07
C GLU A 19 11.60 -10.20 0.73
N GLY A 20 10.80 -9.63 1.63
CA GLY A 20 9.92 -10.39 2.50
C GLY A 20 9.10 -11.26 1.58
N VAL A 21 9.05 -12.55 1.88
CA VAL A 21 8.23 -13.57 1.22
C VAL A 21 7.01 -12.88 0.62
N HIS A 22 7.12 -12.56 -0.67
CA HIS A 22 5.97 -12.12 -1.42
C HIS A 22 5.13 -13.38 -1.42
N ALA A 23 4.07 -13.39 -0.61
CA ALA A 23 2.99 -14.30 -0.88
C ALA A 23 2.59 -13.94 -2.31
N ASP A 24 3.02 -14.75 -3.27
CA ASP A 24 2.58 -14.72 -4.66
C ASP A 24 1.10 -15.12 -4.63
N VAL A 25 0.28 -14.23 -4.10
CA VAL A 25 -1.13 -14.17 -4.43
C VAL A 25 -1.11 -13.80 -5.90
N GLU A 26 -1.47 -14.76 -6.76
CA GLU A 26 -1.63 -14.57 -8.20
C GLU A 26 -2.79 -13.59 -8.43
N LEU A 27 -2.53 -12.32 -8.16
CA LEU A 27 -3.39 -11.23 -8.58
C LEU A 27 -3.44 -11.24 -10.10
N PRO A 28 -4.55 -10.82 -10.72
CA PRO A 28 -4.61 -10.69 -12.18
C PRO A 28 -3.41 -9.87 -12.63
N SER A 29 -2.73 -10.28 -13.71
CA SER A 29 -1.43 -9.73 -14.15
C SER A 29 -1.40 -8.21 -14.32
N SER A 30 -2.57 -7.56 -14.39
CA SER A 30 -2.72 -6.11 -14.37
C SER A 30 -2.49 -5.45 -13.01
N TRP A 31 -2.55 -6.20 -11.90
CA TRP A 31 -2.58 -5.71 -10.52
C TRP A 31 -1.43 -6.31 -9.71
N HIS A 32 -0.20 -6.00 -10.10
CA HIS A 32 0.89 -6.13 -9.13
C HIS A 32 0.57 -5.26 -7.91
N THR A 33 0.65 -5.81 -6.70
CA THR A 33 0.47 -5.06 -5.43
C THR A 33 1.31 -3.79 -5.35
N SER A 34 2.40 -3.73 -6.11
CA SER A 34 3.26 -2.55 -6.28
C SER A 34 2.63 -1.38 -7.06
N SER A 35 1.47 -1.56 -7.70
CA SER A 35 0.76 -0.52 -8.47
C SER A 35 -0.44 0.10 -7.73
N LEU A 36 -0.80 -0.43 -6.55
CA LEU A 36 -1.85 0.12 -5.69
C LEU A 36 -1.25 1.09 -4.69
N LEU A 37 -1.41 2.39 -4.98
CA LEU A 37 -0.88 3.47 -4.16
C LEU A 37 -1.97 4.01 -3.24
N LEU A 38 -1.56 4.35 -2.03
CA LEU A 38 -2.43 4.94 -1.02
C LEU A 38 -2.18 6.44 -0.95
N LEU A 39 -3.27 7.20 -0.93
CA LEU A 39 -3.26 8.64 -0.65
C LEU A 39 -4.30 8.90 0.43
N ARG A 40 -3.82 9.35 1.58
CA ARG A 40 -4.69 9.88 2.64
C ARG A 40 -4.61 11.39 2.65
N TRP A 41 -5.75 12.07 2.67
CA TRP A 41 -5.81 13.54 2.62
C TRP A 41 -6.23 14.14 3.96
N LYS A 42 -5.89 15.42 4.17
CA LYS A 42 -6.17 16.12 5.42
C LYS A 42 -7.61 16.65 5.51
N ASP A 43 -8.07 17.31 4.44
CA ASP A 43 -9.37 17.99 4.37
C ASP A 43 -10.30 17.30 3.35
N PRO A 44 -11.51 16.86 3.73
CA PRO A 44 -12.46 16.22 2.80
C PRO A 44 -12.83 17.07 1.57
N ALA A 45 -12.69 18.40 1.63
CA ALA A 45 -13.02 19.28 0.51
C ALA A 45 -12.01 19.23 -0.65
N VAL A 46 -10.83 18.62 -0.48
CA VAL A 46 -9.72 18.73 -1.45
C VAL A 46 -9.44 17.49 -2.29
N LEU A 47 -10.38 16.52 -2.36
CA LEU A 47 -10.13 15.25 -3.05
C LEU A 47 -9.67 15.41 -4.52
N GLU A 48 -10.31 16.29 -5.29
CA GLU A 48 -9.93 16.54 -6.69
C GLU A 48 -8.52 17.16 -6.79
N GLU A 49 -8.17 18.04 -5.85
CA GLU A 49 -6.85 18.65 -5.79
C GLU A 49 -5.76 17.63 -5.42
N CYS A 50 -6.10 16.63 -4.61
CA CYS A 50 -5.20 15.54 -4.24
C CYS A 50 -4.78 14.68 -5.44
N LEU A 51 -5.70 14.35 -6.34
CA LEU A 51 -5.37 13.60 -7.57
C LEU A 51 -4.44 14.40 -8.48
N SER A 52 -4.69 15.70 -8.64
CA SER A 52 -3.82 16.60 -9.40
C SER A 52 -2.42 16.70 -8.76
N ALA A 53 -2.35 16.82 -7.44
CA ALA A 53 -1.08 16.85 -6.72
C ALA A 53 -0.31 15.53 -6.80
N ALA A 54 -1.02 14.39 -6.78
CA ALA A 54 -0.42 13.07 -6.98
C ALA A 54 0.17 12.92 -8.39
N ALA A 55 -0.55 13.36 -9.43
CA ALA A 55 -0.05 13.35 -10.80
C ALA A 55 1.22 14.21 -10.95
N GLU A 56 1.22 15.41 -10.37
CA GLU A 56 2.38 16.31 -10.35
C GLU A 56 3.58 15.67 -9.64
N ALA A 57 3.35 15.08 -8.46
CA ALA A 57 4.39 14.40 -7.66
C ALA A 57 5.01 13.21 -8.39
N LEU A 58 4.22 12.50 -9.20
CA LEU A 58 4.67 11.36 -10.00
C LEU A 58 5.27 11.76 -11.35
N VAL A 59 5.17 13.04 -11.72
CA VAL A 59 5.58 13.59 -13.00
C VAL A 59 4.89 12.87 -14.16
N VAL A 60 3.57 12.73 -14.03
CA VAL A 60 2.68 12.09 -15.01
C VAL A 60 1.54 13.03 -15.39
N ASP A 61 0.89 12.73 -16.52
CA ASP A 61 -0.32 13.45 -16.89
C ASP A 61 -1.48 13.06 -15.96
N GLY A 62 -2.36 14.01 -15.64
CA GLY A 62 -3.52 13.76 -14.77
C GLY A 62 -4.46 12.68 -15.32
N SER A 63 -4.52 12.50 -16.65
CA SER A 63 -5.29 11.43 -17.29
C SER A 63 -4.73 10.02 -17.05
N GLN A 64 -3.47 9.91 -16.61
CA GLN A 64 -2.83 8.64 -16.32
C GLN A 64 -3.07 8.16 -14.88
N VAL A 65 -3.54 9.06 -14.01
CA VAL A 65 -3.86 8.77 -12.61
C VAL A 65 -5.35 8.50 -12.49
N ALA A 66 -5.70 7.30 -12.05
CA ALA A 66 -7.10 6.92 -11.85
C ALA A 66 -7.32 6.48 -10.40
N ALA A 67 -8.32 7.09 -9.76
CA ALA A 67 -8.85 6.56 -8.51
C ALA A 67 -9.48 5.18 -8.78
N ARG A 68 -9.12 4.21 -7.96
CA ARG A 68 -9.68 2.86 -7.98
C ARG A 68 -10.78 2.72 -6.94
N GLU A 69 -10.54 3.26 -5.76
CA GLU A 69 -11.48 3.26 -4.66
C GLU A 69 -11.30 4.51 -3.81
N VAL A 70 -12.40 5.03 -3.27
CA VAL A 70 -12.40 6.21 -2.42
C VAL A 70 -13.19 5.90 -1.16
N PHE A 71 -12.58 6.17 -0.01
CA PHE A 71 -13.17 6.04 1.33
C PHE A 71 -13.27 7.43 1.97
N PRO A 72 -14.35 8.19 1.70
CA PRO A 72 -14.48 9.57 2.18
C PRO A 72 -14.43 9.67 3.71
N ASP A 73 -15.08 8.73 4.40
CA ASP A 73 -15.14 8.67 5.87
C ASP A 73 -13.76 8.48 6.52
N HIS A 74 -12.83 7.88 5.78
CA HIS A 74 -11.46 7.59 6.23
C HIS A 74 -10.42 8.53 5.61
N ARG A 75 -10.87 9.47 4.76
CA ARG A 75 -10.04 10.36 3.96
C ARG A 75 -8.96 9.63 3.16
N LEU A 76 -9.29 8.45 2.63
CA LEU A 76 -8.35 7.57 1.96
C LEU A 76 -8.80 7.27 0.52
N MET A 77 -7.84 7.26 -0.39
CA MET A 77 -8.04 6.85 -1.79
C MET A 77 -6.96 5.87 -2.18
N ILE A 78 -7.39 4.84 -2.90
CA ILE A 78 -6.52 3.91 -3.60
C ILE A 78 -6.51 4.35 -5.06
N PHE A 79 -5.33 4.60 -5.60
CA PHE A 79 -5.19 5.03 -6.99
C PHE A 79 -4.11 4.21 -7.71
N ALA A 80 -4.24 4.16 -9.02
CA ALA A 80 -3.29 3.46 -9.89
C ALA A 80 -2.85 4.40 -11.02
N VAL A 81 -1.68 4.09 -11.56
CA VAL A 81 -1.11 4.79 -12.72
C VAL A 81 -0.90 3.79 -13.84
N SER A 82 -1.31 4.16 -15.06
CA SER A 82 -1.45 3.22 -16.18
C SER A 82 -0.13 2.73 -16.77
N ASP A 83 0.98 3.44 -16.54
CA ASP A 83 2.24 3.14 -17.24
C ASP A 83 3.42 3.77 -16.50
N LEU A 84 4.13 2.99 -15.67
CA LEU A 84 5.47 3.35 -15.20
C LEU A 84 6.08 2.17 -14.42
N ASP A 85 7.22 1.68 -14.91
CA ASP A 85 8.19 1.07 -14.02
C ASP A 85 8.57 2.12 -12.95
N ARG A 86 8.56 1.70 -11.67
CA ARG A 86 9.00 2.52 -10.52
C ARG A 86 8.04 3.62 -10.04
N VAL A 87 6.71 3.55 -10.31
CA VAL A 87 5.75 4.50 -9.68
C VAL A 87 5.85 4.45 -8.15
N SER A 88 5.89 3.26 -7.57
CA SER A 88 5.97 3.07 -6.12
C SER A 88 7.18 3.78 -5.50
N VAL A 89 8.34 3.69 -6.14
CA VAL A 89 9.58 4.37 -5.69
C VAL A 89 9.42 5.89 -5.76
N ARG A 90 8.83 6.42 -6.84
CA ARG A 90 8.59 7.87 -6.97
C ARG A 90 7.57 8.38 -5.97
N TRP A 91 6.47 7.63 -5.78
CA TRP A 91 5.43 7.97 -4.82
C TRP A 91 5.99 8.05 -3.41
N LYS A 92 6.72 7.00 -3.00
CA LYS A 92 7.41 6.96 -1.71
C LYS A 92 8.39 8.12 -1.55
N ALA A 93 9.19 8.42 -2.59
CA ALA A 93 10.11 9.57 -2.55
C ALA A 93 9.36 10.90 -2.40
N ALA A 94 8.24 11.08 -3.09
CA ALA A 94 7.40 12.26 -2.97
C ALA A 94 6.79 12.41 -1.58
N LEU A 95 6.42 11.32 -0.90
CA LEU A 95 5.89 11.39 0.47
C LEU A 95 6.99 11.60 1.52
N MET A 96 8.22 11.15 1.27
CA MET A 96 9.37 11.44 2.15
C MET A 96 9.86 12.89 2.04
N ALA A 97 9.74 13.50 0.86
CA ALA A 97 10.15 14.87 0.59
C ALA A 97 9.07 15.60 -0.24
N PRO A 98 7.89 15.86 0.35
CA PRO A 98 6.75 16.41 -0.37
C PRO A 98 7.02 17.84 -0.83
N SER A 99 6.52 18.17 -2.02
CA SER A 99 6.37 19.56 -2.42
C SER A 99 5.44 20.29 -1.44
N THR A 100 5.57 21.60 -1.31
CA THR A 100 4.70 22.40 -0.41
C THR A 100 3.22 22.09 -0.65
N ARG A 101 2.81 22.03 -1.94
CA ARG A 101 1.44 21.71 -2.33
C ARG A 101 1.02 20.30 -1.88
N LEU A 102 1.85 19.28 -2.09
CA LEU A 102 1.52 17.92 -1.67
C LEU A 102 1.45 17.82 -0.14
N ALA A 103 2.42 18.42 0.56
CA ALA A 103 2.48 18.41 2.02
C ALA A 103 1.25 19.06 2.68
N ASP A 104 0.67 20.09 2.05
CA ASP A 104 -0.53 20.76 2.56
C ASP A 104 -1.79 19.90 2.39
N LEU A 105 -1.83 19.03 1.37
CA LEU A 105 -3.00 18.24 1.00
C LEU A 105 -3.02 16.85 1.64
N VAL A 106 -1.87 16.18 1.74
CA VAL A 106 -1.80 14.76 2.13
C VAL A 106 -1.23 14.54 3.54
N ASP A 107 -1.69 13.47 4.17
CA ASP A 107 -1.10 12.93 5.39
C ASP A 107 0.13 12.10 5.05
N THR A 108 1.30 12.72 5.10
CA THR A 108 2.60 12.09 4.77
C THR A 108 3.05 11.07 5.81
N GLY A 109 2.39 10.99 6.97
CA GLY A 109 2.64 9.95 7.97
C GLY A 109 1.90 8.64 7.66
N PHE A 110 1.02 8.64 6.66
CA PHE A 110 0.29 7.46 6.23
C PHE A 110 1.12 6.62 5.25
N PRO A 111 0.98 5.28 5.25
CA PRO A 111 1.67 4.40 4.31
C PRO A 111 1.42 4.79 2.85
N ASP A 112 2.47 4.70 2.03
CA ASP A 112 2.44 5.05 0.61
C ASP A 112 1.78 3.99 -0.27
N SER A 113 1.75 2.74 0.21
CA SER A 113 1.28 1.57 -0.52
C SER A 113 0.63 0.56 0.41
N LEU A 114 -0.23 -0.27 -0.18
CA LEU A 114 -0.87 -1.36 0.53
C LEU A 114 0.11 -2.54 0.66
N ASN A 115 0.26 -3.08 1.87
CA ASN A 115 1.14 -4.21 2.12
C ASN A 115 0.26 -5.46 2.27
N ALA A 116 0.32 -6.35 1.27
CA ALA A 116 -0.45 -7.58 1.24
C ALA A 116 -0.25 -8.44 2.50
N THR A 117 0.98 -8.52 3.01
CA THR A 117 1.29 -9.27 4.24
C THR A 117 0.55 -8.66 5.44
N LEU A 118 0.56 -7.34 5.59
CA LEU A 118 -0.20 -6.66 6.66
C LEU A 118 -1.70 -6.87 6.50
N CYS A 119 -2.23 -6.83 5.28
CA CYS A 119 -3.65 -7.06 5.03
C CYS A 119 -4.07 -8.50 5.31
N LEU A 120 -3.25 -9.50 4.95
CA LEU A 120 -3.51 -10.90 5.27
C LEU A 120 -3.55 -11.14 6.79
N HIS A 121 -2.63 -10.53 7.54
CA HIS A 121 -2.69 -10.56 9.01
C HIS A 121 -3.94 -9.85 9.54
N ALA A 122 -4.34 -8.74 8.93
CA ALA A 122 -5.52 -8.00 9.35
C ALA A 122 -6.82 -8.80 9.17
N VAL A 123 -6.95 -9.53 8.07
CA VAL A 123 -8.13 -10.35 7.80
C VAL A 123 -8.13 -11.64 8.62
N ALA A 124 -6.99 -12.32 8.77
CA ALA A 124 -6.90 -13.54 9.58
C ALA A 124 -7.27 -13.32 11.06
N SER A 125 -7.10 -12.09 11.55
CA SER A 125 -7.45 -11.70 12.92
C SER A 125 -8.96 -11.47 13.12
N ASN A 126 -9.73 -11.26 12.04
CA ASN A 126 -11.17 -11.04 12.12
C ASN A 126 -11.97 -12.35 12.21
N ASP A 127 -11.40 -13.49 11.78
CA ASP A 127 -12.03 -14.81 11.82
C ASP A 127 -11.87 -15.54 13.16
N VAL A 128 -11.01 -15.02 14.05
CA VAL A 128 -10.82 -15.56 15.40
C VAL A 128 -11.32 -14.52 16.39
N THR A 129 -12.44 -14.83 17.03
CA THR A 129 -13.27 -13.95 17.89
C THR A 129 -12.59 -13.42 19.17
N ASP A 130 -11.31 -13.02 19.17
CA ASP A 130 -10.69 -12.42 20.36
C ASP A 130 -9.37 -11.64 20.14
N ASP A 131 -9.03 -11.18 18.93
CA ASP A 131 -7.74 -10.51 18.71
C ASP A 131 -7.78 -9.22 17.87
N GLU A 132 -8.68 -8.29 18.21
CA GLU A 132 -8.48 -6.86 17.88
C GLU A 132 -7.12 -6.35 18.42
N SER A 133 -6.53 -7.03 19.40
CA SER A 133 -5.30 -6.60 20.06
C SER A 133 -4.03 -6.80 19.21
N GLN A 134 -3.97 -7.75 18.28
CA GLN A 134 -2.79 -7.99 17.42
C GLN A 134 -2.76 -7.12 16.17
N THR A 135 -3.90 -6.91 15.52
CA THR A 135 -4.04 -5.96 14.39
C THR A 135 -3.78 -4.54 14.83
N VAL A 136 -4.34 -4.15 15.98
CA VAL A 136 -4.06 -2.85 16.58
C VAL A 136 -2.59 -2.72 16.94
N ARG A 137 -1.89 -3.79 17.36
CA ARG A 137 -0.45 -3.72 17.71
C ARG A 137 0.50 -3.53 16.53
N LEU A 138 0.31 -4.28 15.44
CA LEU A 138 1.12 -4.14 14.23
C LEU A 138 0.83 -2.82 13.51
N ALA A 139 -0.42 -2.37 13.58
CA ALA A 139 -0.82 -1.08 13.07
C ALA A 139 -0.37 0.08 13.98
N ASP A 140 -0.34 -0.07 15.32
CA ASP A 140 0.09 0.99 16.27
C ASP A 140 1.54 1.42 16.02
N ASP A 141 2.43 0.46 15.72
CA ASP A 141 3.84 0.73 15.47
C ASP A 141 4.08 1.49 14.14
N LEU A 142 3.11 1.45 13.21
CA LEU A 142 3.19 2.08 11.88
C LEU A 142 2.27 3.31 11.75
N LEU A 143 1.16 3.34 12.48
CA LEU A 143 0.05 4.25 12.34
C LEU A 143 -0.25 4.90 13.69
N ASN A 144 0.08 6.17 13.82
CA ASN A 144 -0.01 6.90 15.09
C ASN A 144 -1.44 7.34 15.48
N SER A 145 -2.50 6.84 14.82
CA SER A 145 -3.88 7.23 15.11
C SER A 145 -4.89 6.14 14.78
N LEU A 146 -5.93 6.01 15.62
CA LEU A 146 -7.05 5.07 15.39
C LEU A 146 -7.73 5.28 14.04
N ASP A 147 -7.88 6.55 13.62
CA ASP A 147 -8.42 6.89 12.31
C ASP A 147 -7.56 6.35 11.16
N ALA A 148 -6.22 6.37 11.32
CA ALA A 148 -5.31 5.79 10.34
C ALA A 148 -5.43 4.27 10.29
N ILE A 149 -5.55 3.62 11.44
CA ILE A 149 -5.75 2.17 11.55
C ILE A 149 -7.03 1.77 10.81
N HIS A 150 -8.14 2.48 11.06
CA HIS A 150 -9.42 2.22 10.38
C HIS A 150 -9.31 2.45 8.88
N ALA A 151 -8.69 3.55 8.44
CA ALA A 151 -8.44 3.82 7.03
C ALA A 151 -7.67 2.68 6.35
N TYR A 152 -6.58 2.24 6.96
CA TYR A 152 -5.76 1.16 6.43
C TYR A 152 -6.54 -0.17 6.39
N SER A 153 -7.33 -0.46 7.43
CA SER A 153 -8.17 -1.65 7.48
C SER A 153 -9.24 -1.68 6.38
N ALA A 154 -9.86 -0.53 6.06
CA ALA A 154 -10.82 -0.42 4.98
C ALA A 154 -10.19 -0.72 3.61
N ALA A 155 -8.97 -0.24 3.39
CA ALA A 155 -8.22 -0.56 2.17
C ALA A 155 -7.85 -2.06 2.09
N CYS A 156 -7.47 -2.67 3.20
CA CYS A 156 -7.20 -4.11 3.25
C CYS A 156 -8.46 -4.95 2.96
N GLN A 157 -9.61 -4.60 3.56
CA GLN A 157 -10.88 -5.28 3.30
C GLN A 157 -11.27 -5.19 1.82
N TRP A 158 -11.13 -4.01 1.23
CA TRP A 158 -11.36 -3.82 -0.21
C TRP A 158 -10.43 -4.70 -1.05
N TRP A 159 -9.13 -4.72 -0.73
CA TRP A 159 -8.16 -5.53 -1.45
C TRP A 159 -8.50 -7.03 -1.37
N THR A 160 -8.90 -7.54 -0.20
CA THR A 160 -9.31 -8.94 -0.04
C THR A 160 -10.59 -9.29 -0.79
N MET A 161 -11.61 -8.42 -0.76
CA MET A 161 -12.82 -8.64 -1.57
C MET A 161 -12.48 -8.71 -3.06
N LEU A 162 -11.53 -7.89 -3.49
CA LEU A 162 -11.07 -7.82 -4.86
C LEU A 162 -10.31 -9.08 -5.29
N THR A 163 -9.48 -9.65 -4.41
CA THR A 163 -8.77 -10.92 -4.68
C THR A 163 -9.75 -12.09 -4.78
N GLU A 164 -10.71 -12.19 -3.85
CA GLU A 164 -11.72 -13.26 -3.86
C GLU A 164 -12.61 -13.25 -5.12
N GLN A 165 -12.96 -12.06 -5.63
CA GLN A 165 -13.73 -11.94 -6.87
C GLN A 165 -12.94 -12.43 -8.10
N THR A 166 -11.62 -12.22 -8.10
CA THR A 166 -10.76 -12.65 -9.19
C THR A 166 -10.64 -14.17 -9.18
N ASP A 167 -10.41 -14.79 -8.02
CA ASP A 167 -10.29 -16.25 -7.88
C ASP A 167 -11.55 -16.98 -8.39
N ARG A 168 -12.74 -16.50 -8.01
CA ARG A 168 -14.01 -17.06 -8.50
C ARG A 168 -14.20 -16.94 -10.00
N SER A 169 -13.67 -15.89 -10.61
CA SER A 169 -13.78 -15.68 -12.06
C SER A 169 -12.86 -16.63 -12.82
N ASN A 170 -11.65 -16.88 -12.31
CA ASN A 170 -10.69 -17.80 -12.93
C ASN A 170 -11.12 -19.28 -12.83
N ASP A 171 -11.76 -19.69 -11.73
CA ASP A 171 -12.28 -21.06 -11.57
C ASP A 171 -13.47 -21.37 -12.51
N GLY A 172 -14.19 -20.34 -12.95
CA GLY A 172 -15.33 -20.48 -13.87
C GLY A 172 -14.93 -20.79 -15.32
N ASP A 173 -13.74 -20.36 -15.75
CA ASP A 173 -13.25 -20.52 -17.13
C ASP A 173 -12.54 -21.87 -17.38
N LEU A 174 -12.35 -22.71 -16.35
CA LEU A 174 -11.68 -24.01 -16.49
C LEU A 174 -12.63 -25.18 -16.81
N LEU A 175 -13.93 -24.91 -17.01
CA LEU A 175 -14.97 -25.93 -17.21
C LEU A 175 -15.69 -25.86 -18.58
N ASP A 176 -15.23 -25.05 -19.54
CA ASP A 176 -15.74 -25.02 -20.92
C ASP A 176 -14.72 -25.51 -21.97
#